data_AF-A0A0F9EX48-F1
#
_entry.id   AF-A0A0F9EX48-F1
#
_cell.length_a   1.000
_cell.length_b   1.000
_cell.length_c   1.000
_cell.angle_alpha   90.00
_cell.angle_beta   90.00
_cell.angle_gamma   90.00
#
_symmetry.space_group_name_H-M   'P 1'
#
loop_
_entity.id
_entity.type
_entity.pdbx_description
1 polymer ?
#
loop_
_entity_poly.entity_id
_entity_poly.type
_entity_poly.pdbx_seq_one_letter_code
_entity_poly.pdbx_strand_id
1 'polypeptide(L)'
;MKKRKKPSALWERMMEATPELEEVERSPYFKRICGVGQGSVSRWRTGKVGLNPTHATAISDDTGFCIQYLLRGNGPKRWNLKPADVDEVAEYMGGLDEKDRAEIVQFAKWKAQG
;
A
#
# COMPACT_ATOMS: atom_id res chain seq x y z
N MET A 1 4.22 -36.08 -11.90
CA MET A 1 3.51 -34.80 -11.61
C MET A 1 4.50 -33.80 -11.04
N LYS A 2 4.70 -32.63 -11.67
CA LYS A 2 5.61 -31.59 -11.13
C LYS A 2 4.96 -30.97 -9.89
N LYS A 3 5.62 -31.04 -8.73
CA LYS A 3 5.16 -30.39 -7.49
C LYS A 3 4.96 -28.90 -7.77
N ARG A 4 3.74 -28.38 -7.59
CA ARG A 4 3.47 -26.94 -7.69
C ARG A 4 4.33 -26.23 -6.64
N LYS A 5 5.18 -25.29 -7.06
CA LYS A 5 5.99 -24.50 -6.12
C LYS A 5 5.07 -23.73 -5.17
N LYS A 6 5.38 -23.76 -3.88
CA LYS A 6 4.67 -22.98 -2.86
C LYS A 6 4.78 -21.48 -3.24
N PRO A 7 3.71 -20.68 -3.06
CA PRO A 7 3.78 -19.24 -3.26
C PRO A 7 4.86 -18.59 -2.40
N SER A 8 5.36 -17.43 -2.83
CA SER A 8 6.32 -16.63 -2.07
C SER A 8 5.66 -15.94 -0.87
N ALA A 9 6.44 -15.58 0.13
CA ALA A 9 5.95 -14.79 1.27
C ALA A 9 5.41 -13.41 0.84
N LEU A 10 5.97 -12.82 -0.22
CA LEU A 10 5.41 -11.61 -0.83
C LEU A 10 3.99 -11.88 -1.36
N TRP A 11 3.81 -13.00 -2.06
CA TRP A 11 2.51 -13.36 -2.61
C TRP A 11 1.45 -13.58 -1.53
N GLU A 12 1.82 -14.26 -0.45
CA GLU A 12 0.92 -14.45 0.70
C GLU A 12 0.44 -13.10 1.26
N ARG A 13 1.32 -12.11 1.39
CA ARG A 13 0.94 -10.75 1.82
C ARG A 13 0.07 -10.02 0.80
N MET A 14 0.29 -10.23 -0.50
CA MET A 14 -0.54 -9.64 -1.54
C MET A 14 -1.95 -10.24 -1.54
N MET A 15 -2.07 -11.56 -1.37
CA MET A 15 -3.36 -12.23 -1.19
C MET A 15 -4.08 -11.72 0.06
N GLU A 16 -3.35 -11.52 1.16
CA GLU A 16 -3.90 -10.94 2.38
C GLU A 16 -4.40 -9.51 2.19
N ALA A 17 -3.68 -8.71 1.39
CA ALA A 17 -4.09 -7.35 1.06
C ALA A 17 -5.30 -7.30 0.10
N THR A 18 -5.59 -8.39 -0.61
CA THR A 18 -6.61 -8.45 -1.66
C THR A 18 -7.50 -9.71 -1.55
N PRO A 19 -8.13 -9.96 -0.38
CA PRO A 19 -8.81 -11.22 -0.10
C PRO A 19 -10.05 -11.47 -0.99
N GLU A 20 -10.69 -10.39 -1.46
CA GLU A 20 -11.90 -10.44 -2.31
C GLU A 20 -11.62 -10.84 -3.76
N LEU A 21 -10.35 -10.94 -4.16
CA LEU A 21 -9.99 -11.30 -5.53
C LEU A 21 -9.87 -12.83 -5.64
N GLU A 22 -10.94 -13.49 -6.10
CA GLU A 22 -10.99 -14.96 -6.28
C GLU A 22 -9.82 -15.51 -7.12
N GLU A 23 -9.34 -14.75 -8.12
CA GLU A 23 -8.17 -15.10 -8.93
C GLU A 23 -7.16 -13.95 -9.04
N VAL A 24 -6.57 -13.51 -7.92
CA VAL A 24 -5.53 -12.45 -7.86
C VAL A 24 -4.48 -12.55 -8.99
N GLU A 25 -4.01 -13.76 -9.32
CA GLU A 25 -2.97 -13.94 -10.35
C GLU A 25 -3.46 -13.66 -11.76
N ARG A 26 -4.73 -13.95 -12.10
CA ARG A 26 -5.29 -13.70 -13.44
C ARG A 26 -6.07 -12.40 -13.51
N SER A 27 -6.40 -11.85 -12.35
CA SER A 27 -7.12 -10.61 -12.22
C SER A 27 -6.36 -9.46 -12.91
N PRO A 28 -7.08 -8.57 -13.62
CA PRO A 28 -6.49 -7.35 -14.16
C PRO A 28 -6.17 -6.33 -13.05
N TYR A 29 -6.44 -6.64 -11.78
CA TYR A 29 -6.30 -5.74 -10.64
C TYR A 29 -4.90 -5.09 -10.56
N PHE A 30 -3.80 -5.86 -10.53
CA PHE A 30 -2.46 -5.27 -10.45
C PHE A 30 -2.04 -4.53 -11.72
N LYS A 31 -2.62 -4.89 -12.88
CA LYS A 31 -2.44 -4.09 -14.09
C LYS A 31 -3.07 -2.71 -13.92
N ARG A 32 -4.28 -2.64 -13.35
CA ARG A 32 -5.01 -1.39 -13.10
C ARG A 32 -4.28 -0.49 -12.11
N ILE A 33 -3.89 -1.02 -10.94
CA ILE A 33 -3.31 -0.19 -9.87
C ILE A 33 -1.80 0.02 -10.01
N CYS A 34 -1.05 -0.96 -10.51
CA CYS A 34 0.42 -0.87 -10.59
C CYS A 34 0.95 -0.70 -12.02
N GLY A 35 0.10 -0.75 -13.05
CA GLY A 35 0.54 -0.67 -14.46
C GLY A 35 1.37 -1.87 -14.93
N VAL A 36 1.33 -3.01 -14.21
CA VAL A 36 2.19 -4.16 -14.51
C VAL A 36 1.50 -5.21 -15.38
N GLY A 37 2.28 -5.91 -16.21
CA GLY A 37 1.81 -7.08 -16.97
C GLY A 37 1.76 -8.36 -16.12
N GLN A 38 1.04 -9.36 -16.63
CA GLN A 38 0.87 -10.68 -15.97
C GLN A 38 2.19 -11.41 -15.69
N GLY A 39 3.20 -11.20 -16.54
CA GLY A 39 4.53 -11.76 -16.31
C GLY A 39 5.20 -11.26 -15.02
N SER A 40 4.95 -10.01 -14.61
CA SER A 40 5.47 -9.47 -13.36
C SER A 40 4.75 -10.07 -12.15
N VAL A 41 3.42 -10.17 -12.23
CA VAL A 41 2.57 -10.78 -11.19
C VAL A 41 2.99 -12.23 -10.92
N SER A 42 3.20 -13.03 -11.97
CA SER A 42 3.68 -14.41 -11.82
C SER A 42 5.10 -14.51 -11.22
N ARG A 43 5.96 -13.52 -11.49
CA ARG A 43 7.30 -13.42 -10.86
C ARG A 43 7.22 -13.05 -9.38
N TRP A 44 6.25 -12.23 -8.96
CA TRP A 44 5.98 -11.98 -7.54
C TRP A 44 5.48 -13.24 -6.84
N ARG A 45 4.53 -13.95 -7.45
CA ARG A 45 4.00 -15.23 -6.94
C ARG A 45 5.12 -16.22 -6.64
N THR A 46 6.07 -16.35 -7.56
CA THR A 46 7.19 -17.29 -7.43
C THR A 46 8.37 -16.75 -6.63
N GLY A 47 8.35 -15.46 -6.25
CA GLY A 47 9.44 -14.80 -5.53
C GLY A 47 10.68 -14.55 -6.38
N LYS A 48 10.58 -14.68 -7.72
CA LYS A 48 11.69 -14.40 -8.64
C LYS A 48 12.06 -12.91 -8.67
N VAL A 49 11.08 -12.04 -8.44
CA VAL A 49 11.24 -10.59 -8.36
C VAL A 49 10.48 -10.10 -7.13
N GLY A 50 11.02 -9.10 -6.44
CA GLY A 50 10.35 -8.43 -5.33
C GLY A 50 9.35 -7.38 -5.79
N LEU A 51 8.59 -6.86 -4.83
CA LEU A 51 7.77 -5.67 -5.04
C LEU A 51 8.65 -4.43 -4.91
N ASN A 52 8.56 -3.49 -5.85
CA ASN A 52 9.28 -2.22 -5.75
C ASN A 52 8.44 -1.21 -4.92
N PRO A 53 9.05 -0.11 -4.43
CA PRO A 53 8.34 0.88 -3.63
C PRO A 53 7.14 1.53 -4.34
N THR A 54 7.23 1.77 -5.66
CA THR A 54 6.16 2.38 -6.45
C THR A 54 4.91 1.51 -6.48
N HIS A 55 5.04 0.22 -6.77
CA HIS A 55 3.91 -0.72 -6.76
C HIS A 55 3.38 -0.95 -5.35
N ALA A 56 4.26 -0.98 -4.34
CA ALA A 56 3.84 -1.08 -2.95
C ALA A 56 3.02 0.13 -2.49
N THR A 57 3.36 1.34 -2.97
CA THR A 57 2.58 2.56 -2.73
C THR A 57 1.20 2.44 -3.36
N ALA A 58 1.11 2.06 -4.64
CA ALA A 58 -0.18 1.90 -5.31
C ALA A 58 -1.10 0.85 -4.65
N ILE A 59 -0.53 -0.26 -4.18
CA ILE A 59 -1.29 -1.27 -3.42
C ILE A 59 -1.68 -0.71 -2.05
N SER A 60 -0.81 0.04 -1.39
CA SER A 60 -1.07 0.68 -0.10
C SER A 60 -2.23 1.67 -0.20
N ASP A 61 -2.24 2.49 -1.23
CA ASP A 61 -3.30 3.50 -1.47
C ASP A 61 -4.66 2.85 -1.73
N ASP A 62 -4.73 1.75 -2.49
CA ASP A 62 -6.00 1.05 -2.80
C ASP A 62 -6.48 0.19 -1.61
N THR A 63 -5.57 -0.46 -0.87
CA THR A 63 -5.94 -1.46 0.15
C THR A 63 -5.88 -0.95 1.59
N GLY A 64 -5.17 0.15 1.87
CA GLY A 64 -4.86 0.64 3.21
C GLY A 64 -3.78 -0.16 3.96
N PHE A 65 -3.11 -1.11 3.31
CA PHE A 65 -1.99 -1.84 3.91
C PHE A 65 -0.72 -0.99 3.96
N CYS A 66 0.11 -1.17 4.98
CA CYS A 66 1.38 -0.47 5.10
C CYS A 66 2.38 -0.92 4.04
N ILE A 67 3.03 0.04 3.36
CA ILE A 67 4.12 -0.21 2.40
C ILE A 67 5.20 -1.12 2.99
N GLN A 68 5.61 -0.85 4.24
CA GLN A 68 6.65 -1.62 4.92
C GLN A 68 6.25 -3.11 5.09
N TYR A 69 4.99 -3.36 5.46
CA TYR A 69 4.46 -4.71 5.58
C TYR A 69 4.45 -5.41 4.22
N LEU A 70 3.97 -4.75 3.15
CA LEU A 70 3.95 -5.32 1.80
C LEU A 70 5.35 -5.71 1.33
N LEU A 71 6.33 -4.82 1.49
CA LEU A 71 7.72 -5.03 1.04
C LEU A 71 8.44 -6.12 1.85
N ARG A 72 8.40 -6.02 3.19
CA ARG A 72 9.29 -6.79 4.08
C ARG A 72 8.57 -7.77 4.98
N GLY A 73 7.26 -7.66 5.13
CA GLY A 73 6.45 -8.48 6.04
C GLY A 73 6.64 -8.17 7.51
N ASN A 74 7.23 -7.01 7.84
CA ASN A 74 7.39 -6.54 9.21
C ASN A 74 6.61 -5.25 9.45
N GLY A 75 6.40 -4.92 10.72
CA GLY A 75 5.56 -3.79 11.12
C GLY A 75 4.06 -4.08 11.06
N PRO A 76 3.22 -3.06 11.30
CA PRO A 76 1.77 -3.22 11.28
C PRO A 76 1.26 -3.47 9.85
N LYS A 77 0.26 -4.34 9.71
CA LYS A 77 -0.38 -4.67 8.42
C LYS A 77 -1.07 -3.46 7.80
N ARG A 78 -1.82 -2.73 8.62
CA ARG A 78 -2.52 -1.50 8.27
C ARG A 78 -2.12 -0.44 9.27
N TRP A 79 -2.05 0.81 8.85
CA TRP A 79 -1.98 1.88 9.81
C TRP A 79 -3.32 1.90 10.51
N ASN A 80 -3.33 1.63 11.81
CA ASN A 80 -4.50 1.84 12.64
C ASN A 80 -4.59 3.36 12.91
N LEU A 81 -4.70 4.14 11.84
CA LEU A 81 -5.06 5.53 11.93
C LEU A 81 -6.52 5.51 12.34
N LYS A 82 -6.77 5.64 13.65
CA LYS A 82 -7.99 6.31 14.04
C LYS A 82 -8.03 7.62 13.24
N PRO A 83 -9.20 8.09 12.79
CA PRO A 83 -9.32 9.46 12.30
C PRO A 83 -8.54 10.34 13.27
N ALA A 84 -7.52 11.05 12.76
CA ALA A 84 -6.70 11.87 13.63
C ALA A 84 -7.67 12.75 14.41
N ASP A 85 -7.58 12.70 15.73
CA ASP A 85 -8.44 13.53 16.55
C ASP A 85 -8.16 14.97 16.14
N VAL A 86 -9.20 15.74 15.84
CA VAL A 86 -9.03 17.15 15.46
C VAL A 86 -8.29 17.88 16.58
N ASP A 87 -8.47 17.45 17.82
CA ASP A 87 -7.77 17.96 18.98
C ASP A 87 -6.27 17.59 18.96
N GLU A 88 -5.91 16.36 18.58
CA GLU A 88 -4.51 15.93 18.42
C GLU A 88 -3.81 16.70 17.30
N VAL A 89 -4.49 16.92 16.16
CA VAL A 89 -3.95 17.74 15.06
C VAL A 89 -3.80 19.20 15.49
N ALA A 90 -4.77 19.75 16.22
CA ALA A 90 -4.71 21.10 16.76
C ALA A 90 -3.54 21.28 17.75
N GLU A 91 -3.22 20.28 18.58
CA GLU A 91 -2.05 20.29 19.45
C GLU A 91 -0.74 20.40 18.64
N TYR A 92 -0.58 19.60 17.59
CA TYR A 92 0.60 19.68 16.72
C TYR A 92 0.69 21.01 15.95
N MET A 93 -0.45 21.60 15.58
CA MET A 93 -0.50 22.89 14.89
C MET A 93 -0.31 24.10 15.83
N GLY A 94 -0.55 23.94 17.13
CA GLY A 94 -0.44 25.01 18.12
C GLY A 94 0.97 25.58 18.26
N GLY A 95 2.00 24.75 18.08
CA GLY A 95 3.41 25.14 18.16
C GLY A 95 3.99 25.76 16.89
N LEU A 96 3.24 25.78 15.79
CA LEU A 96 3.68 26.30 14.50
C LEU A 96 3.32 27.77 14.34
N ASP A 97 4.09 28.49 13.52
CA ASP A 97 3.73 29.84 13.11
C ASP A 97 2.61 29.82 12.04
N GLU A 98 2.07 31.00 11.73
CA GLU A 98 0.97 31.11 10.77
C GLU A 98 1.36 30.67 9.35
N LYS A 99 2.62 30.86 8.96
CA LYS A 99 3.12 30.49 7.65
C LYS A 99 3.21 28.97 7.53
N ASP A 100 3.81 28.30 8.52
CA ASP A 100 3.95 26.85 8.54
C ASP A 100 2.58 26.16 8.59
N ARG A 101 1.62 26.72 9.35
CA ARG A 101 0.22 26.23 9.35
C ARG A 101 -0.42 26.35 7.97
N ALA A 102 -0.22 27.47 7.27
CA ALA A 102 -0.76 27.68 5.93
C ALA A 102 -0.20 26.69 4.91
N GLU A 103 1.10 26.38 4.98
CA GLU A 103 1.76 25.38 4.11
C GLU A 103 1.19 23.98 4.33
N ILE A 104 0.97 23.57 5.59
CA ILE A 104 0.35 22.27 5.92
C ILE A 104 -1.09 22.19 5.39
N VAL A 105 -1.89 23.24 5.58
CA VAL A 105 -3.27 23.30 5.07
C VAL A 105 -3.30 23.23 3.54
N GLN A 106 -2.37 23.90 2.87
CA GLN A 106 -2.26 23.86 1.42
C GLN A 106 -1.88 22.47 0.92
N PHE A 107 -0.95 21.79 1.60
CA PHE A 107 -0.59 20.41 1.29
C PHE A 107 -1.75 19.44 1.49
N ALA A 108 -2.50 19.58 2.59
CA ALA A 108 -3.69 18.76 2.86
C ALA A 108 -4.77 18.95 1.79
N LYS A 109 -5.02 20.20 1.35
CA LYS A 109 -5.95 20.50 0.26
C LYS A 109 -5.51 19.89 -1.07
N TRP A 110 -4.23 19.95 -1.41
CA TRP A 110 -3.70 19.32 -2.61
C TRP A 110 -3.90 17.81 -2.59
N LYS A 111 -3.65 17.16 -1.44
CA LYS A 111 -3.89 15.72 -1.27
C LYS A 111 -5.35 15.30 -1.40
N ALA A 112 -6.29 16.13 -0.97
CA ALA A 112 -7.73 15.84 -1.03
C ALA A 112 -8.34 15.95 -2.44
N GLN A 113 -7.61 16.49 -3.42
CA GLN A 113 -8.08 16.70 -4.79
C GLN A 113 -7.62 15.62 -5.79
N GLY A 114 -6.73 14.71 -5.36
CA GLY A 114 -6.24 13.58 -6.17
C GLY A 114 -6.92 12.27 -5.79
#